data_AF-A0A7X8WN23-F1
#
_entry.id   AF-A0A7X8WN23-F1
#
_cell.length_a   1.000
_cell.length_b   1.000
_cell.length_c   1.000
_cell.angle_alpha   90.00
_cell.angle_beta   90.00
_cell.angle_gamma   90.00
#
_symmetry.space_group_name_H-M   'P 1'
#
loop_
_entity.id
_entity.type
_entity.pdbx_description
1 polymer ?
#
loop_
_entity_poly.entity_id
_entity_poly.type
_entity_poly.pdbx_seq_one_letter_code
_entity_poly.pdbx_strand_id
1 'polypeptide(L)'
;MERIKYIFDNFDHVYVSFSGGKDSGVMLNLVLKYLKDNQLKRKITLMHLDYEAQYEMTTDYVKLMEDKYKDYLNIYHVCVPFKVSTCTSMFQNYWRPWEESKKDIWVRDLPENAMGKDDFDFYDENQWDYDFQEKLSVWSHKREKAEKTAVLVGIRTQESLHRWRAIAKERNSYYADKKYSKKIADNVYNFYPIYDWTTEDIWVANAKFGWDYNKLYDLYYQAGLPVEAMRVASPFISEGQETLKLYKVIEPHTWGKLVSRVNGVNFTGLYGGTTAMGWKSITKPNSMTWKQYMEFLL
;
A
#
# COMPACT_ATOMS: atom_id res chain seq x y z
N MET A 1 6.48 -12.70 17.44
CA MET A 1 5.71 -11.97 18.46
C MET A 1 6.59 -11.06 19.33
N GLU A 2 7.80 -11.47 19.71
CA GLU A 2 8.73 -10.65 20.51
C GLU A 2 8.96 -9.22 19.98
N ARG A 3 9.07 -9.03 18.66
CA ARG A 3 9.20 -7.70 18.05
C ARG A 3 7.98 -6.81 18.32
N ILE A 4 6.77 -7.37 18.27
CA ILE A 4 5.53 -6.65 18.60
C ILE A 4 5.52 -6.31 20.08
N LYS A 5 5.82 -7.27 20.96
CA LYS A 5 5.94 -7.03 22.40
C LYS A 5 6.90 -5.86 22.69
N TYR A 6 8.11 -5.90 22.12
CA TYR A 6 9.11 -4.85 22.30
C TYR A 6 8.57 -3.47 21.92
N ILE A 7 7.82 -3.38 20.81
CA ILE A 7 7.20 -2.12 20.39
C ILE A 7 6.17 -1.65 21.44
N PHE A 8 5.28 -2.52 21.89
CA PHE A 8 4.28 -2.15 22.91
C PHE A 8 4.90 -1.77 24.26
N ASP A 9 6.03 -2.37 24.64
CA ASP A 9 6.76 -2.04 25.87
C ASP A 9 7.45 -0.65 25.80
N ASN A 10 7.73 -0.13 24.60
CA ASN A 10 8.58 1.05 24.39
C ASN A 10 7.87 2.25 23.73
N PHE A 11 6.66 2.05 23.20
CA PHE A 11 5.92 3.06 22.44
C PHE A 11 4.48 3.15 22.93
N ASP A 12 4.06 4.35 23.31
CA ASP A 12 2.73 4.70 23.83
C ASP A 12 1.72 5.01 22.71
N HIS A 13 2.18 5.24 21.48
CA HIS A 13 1.34 5.21 20.28
C HIS A 13 1.83 4.18 19.24
N VAL A 14 0.92 3.30 18.85
CA VAL A 14 1.15 2.23 17.87
C VAL A 14 0.21 2.47 16.70
N TYR A 15 0.80 2.60 15.52
CA TYR A 15 0.14 2.92 14.27
C TYR A 15 0.41 1.79 13.28
N VAL A 16 -0.60 1.25 12.60
CA VAL A 16 -0.45 0.21 11.59
C VAL A 16 -0.84 0.76 10.22
N SER A 17 0.10 0.74 9.28
CA SER A 17 -0.16 1.02 7.86
C SER A 17 -0.78 -0.20 7.19
N PHE A 18 -2.01 -0.06 6.72
CA PHE A 18 -2.83 -1.16 6.23
C PHE A 18 -3.35 -0.90 4.81
N SER A 19 -2.78 -1.62 3.85
CA SER A 19 -3.12 -1.50 2.42
C SER A 19 -4.23 -2.45 1.95
N GLY A 20 -4.76 -3.31 2.83
CA GLY A 20 -5.66 -4.39 2.43
C GLY A 20 -4.98 -5.55 1.68
N GLY A 21 -3.65 -5.55 1.59
CA GLY A 21 -2.87 -6.65 1.03
C GLY A 21 -2.54 -7.74 2.04
N LYS A 22 -2.01 -8.88 1.57
CA LYS A 22 -1.66 -10.06 2.40
C LYS A 22 -0.67 -9.73 3.52
N ASP A 23 0.34 -8.92 3.22
CA ASP A 23 1.44 -8.61 4.14
C ASP A 23 1.00 -7.63 5.23
N SER A 24 0.26 -6.59 4.85
CA SER A 24 -0.32 -5.63 5.79
C SER A 24 -1.48 -6.21 6.59
N GLY A 25 -2.25 -7.13 6.01
CA GLY A 25 -3.28 -7.92 6.71
C GLY A 25 -2.67 -8.81 7.80
N VAL A 26 -1.58 -9.52 7.52
CA VAL A 26 -0.86 -10.28 8.55
C VAL A 26 -0.28 -9.35 9.62
N MET A 27 0.29 -8.20 9.24
CA MET A 27 0.80 -7.23 10.20
C MET A 27 -0.28 -6.76 11.18
N LEU A 28 -1.44 -6.35 10.66
CA LEU A 28 -2.59 -5.95 11.48
C LEU A 28 -3.06 -7.10 12.38
N ASN A 29 -3.23 -8.30 11.83
CA ASN A 29 -3.67 -9.47 12.59
C ASN A 29 -2.67 -9.86 13.70
N LEU A 30 -1.36 -9.75 13.48
CA LEU A 30 -0.34 -9.98 14.52
C LEU A 30 -0.48 -8.99 15.68
N VAL A 31 -0.72 -7.71 15.38
CA VAL A 31 -0.91 -6.66 16.39
C VAL A 31 -2.21 -6.88 17.15
N LEU A 32 -3.32 -7.14 16.45
CA LEU A 32 -4.62 -7.44 17.07
C LEU A 32 -4.56 -8.70 17.94
N LYS A 33 -3.87 -9.74 17.47
CA LYS A 33 -3.62 -10.95 18.26
C LYS A 33 -2.85 -10.61 19.53
N TYR A 34 -1.79 -9.80 19.44
CA TYR A 34 -1.03 -9.40 20.62
C TYR A 34 -1.88 -8.63 21.64
N LEU A 35 -2.69 -7.67 21.19
CA LEU A 35 -3.63 -6.94 22.04
C LEU A 35 -4.61 -7.88 22.76
N LYS A 36 -5.19 -8.83 22.02
CA LYS A 36 -6.16 -9.80 22.56
C LYS A 36 -5.53 -10.80 23.52
N ASP A 37 -4.44 -11.45 23.12
CA ASP A 37 -3.75 -12.47 23.92
C ASP A 37 -3.25 -11.90 25.26
N ASN A 38 -2.92 -10.60 25.31
CA ASN A 38 -2.43 -9.91 26.51
C ASN A 38 -3.49 -9.02 27.18
N GLN A 39 -4.75 -9.08 26.73
CA GLN A 39 -5.88 -8.32 27.30
C GLN A 39 -5.63 -6.80 27.41
N LEU A 40 -4.89 -6.24 26.44
CA LEU A 40 -4.56 -4.82 26.44
C LEU A 40 -5.79 -4.00 26.04
N LYS A 41 -6.22 -3.08 26.91
CA LYS A 41 -7.35 -2.15 26.67
C LYS A 41 -6.97 -0.94 25.82
N ARG A 42 -5.87 -1.03 25.08
CA ARG A 42 -5.29 0.07 24.31
C ARG A 42 -5.71 -0.04 22.86
N LYS A 43 -6.18 1.07 22.28
CA LYS A 43 -6.40 1.18 20.84
C LYS A 43 -5.09 1.46 20.11
N ILE A 44 -5.02 0.98 18.88
CA ILE A 44 -3.97 1.32 17.92
C ILE A 44 -4.57 2.18 16.81
N THR A 45 -3.76 3.00 16.15
CA THR A 45 -4.20 3.68 14.94
C THR A 45 -4.10 2.72 13.77
N LEU A 46 -5.20 2.53 13.03
CA LEU A 46 -5.19 1.88 11.73
C LEU A 46 -5.23 2.96 10.67
N MET A 47 -4.22 3.01 9.80
CA MET A 47 -4.28 3.87 8.62
C MET A 47 -4.45 3.06 7.36
N HIS A 48 -5.46 3.43 6.58
CA HIS A 48 -5.66 2.99 5.22
C HIS A 48 -5.57 4.20 4.28
N LEU A 49 -4.65 4.17 3.32
CA LEU A 49 -4.69 5.11 2.20
C LEU A 49 -5.60 4.52 1.13
N ASP A 50 -6.72 5.18 0.93
CA ASP A 50 -7.67 4.82 -0.09
C ASP A 50 -7.31 5.55 -1.39
N TYR A 51 -6.88 4.77 -2.38
CA TYR A 51 -6.52 5.27 -3.70
C TYR A 51 -7.69 5.32 -4.69
N GLU A 52 -8.96 5.31 -4.27
CA GLU A 52 -10.17 5.34 -5.12
C GLU A 52 -10.38 4.05 -5.96
N ALA A 53 -9.39 3.70 -6.78
CA ALA A 53 -9.42 2.69 -7.83
C ALA A 53 -8.84 1.33 -7.43
N GLN A 54 -8.84 1.00 -6.14
CA GLN A 54 -8.50 -0.35 -5.68
C GLN A 54 -9.62 -1.33 -5.99
N TYR A 55 -9.31 -2.63 -6.06
CA TYR A 55 -10.30 -3.68 -6.24
C TYR A 55 -11.41 -3.60 -5.19
N GLU A 56 -12.65 -3.87 -5.58
CA GLU A 56 -13.82 -3.95 -4.70
C GLU A 56 -13.56 -4.92 -3.55
N MET A 57 -13.04 -6.12 -3.83
CA MET A 57 -12.67 -7.10 -2.80
C MET A 57 -11.63 -6.59 -1.79
N THR A 58 -10.77 -5.65 -2.22
CA THR A 58 -9.82 -5.00 -1.29
C THR A 58 -10.54 -4.00 -0.40
N THR A 59 -11.45 -3.21 -0.97
CA THR A 59 -12.30 -2.27 -0.23
C THR A 59 -13.17 -3.01 0.80
N ASP A 60 -13.78 -4.13 0.40
CA ASP A 60 -14.58 -4.98 1.29
C ASP A 60 -13.75 -5.57 2.42
N TYR A 61 -12.53 -6.04 2.13
CA TYR A 61 -11.63 -6.55 3.15
C TYR A 61 -11.22 -5.46 4.15
N VAL A 62 -10.92 -4.25 3.66
CA VAL A 62 -10.59 -3.13 4.54
C VAL A 62 -11.76 -2.79 5.45
N LYS A 63 -12.97 -2.66 4.88
CA LYS A 63 -14.20 -2.40 5.64
C LYS A 63 -14.47 -3.50 6.67
N LEU A 64 -14.33 -4.77 6.30
CA LEU A 64 -14.47 -5.90 7.22
C LEU A 64 -13.53 -5.77 8.43
N MET A 65 -12.26 -5.43 8.20
CA MET A 65 -11.28 -5.29 9.28
C MET A 65 -11.57 -4.07 10.16
N GLU A 66 -11.97 -2.95 9.57
CA GLU A 66 -12.40 -1.75 10.31
C GLU A 66 -13.60 -2.03 11.21
N ASP A 67 -14.67 -2.61 10.65
CA ASP A 67 -15.92 -2.86 11.37
C ASP A 67 -15.75 -3.93 12.45
N LYS A 68 -15.04 -5.03 12.14
CA LYS A 68 -14.84 -6.16 13.06
C LYS A 68 -13.97 -5.80 14.27
N TYR A 69 -13.02 -4.88 14.09
CA TYR A 69 -12.03 -4.54 15.13
C TYR A 69 -12.14 -3.11 15.63
N LYS A 70 -13.22 -2.37 15.34
CA LYS A 70 -13.42 -0.96 15.75
C LYS A 70 -13.14 -0.64 17.22
N ASP A 71 -13.35 -1.60 18.12
CA ASP A 71 -13.09 -1.43 19.56
C ASP A 71 -11.59 -1.42 19.90
N TYR A 72 -10.74 -1.93 19.01
CA TYR A 72 -9.27 -1.90 19.11
C TYR A 72 -8.64 -0.82 18.26
N LEU A 73 -9.41 -0.13 17.40
CA LEU A 73 -8.88 0.74 16.36
C LEU A 73 -9.32 2.20 16.53
N ASN A 74 -8.38 3.10 16.32
CA ASN A 74 -8.60 4.47 15.89
C ASN A 74 -8.40 4.48 14.36
N ILE A 75 -9.49 4.60 13.60
CA ILE A 75 -9.46 4.37 12.15
C ILE A 75 -9.20 5.69 11.42
N TYR A 76 -8.12 5.73 10.64
CA TYR A 76 -7.79 6.80 9.70
C TYR A 76 -7.96 6.25 8.28
N HIS A 77 -9.16 6.38 7.72
CA HIS A 77 -9.48 5.97 6.36
C HIS A 77 -9.30 7.16 5.43
N VAL A 78 -8.14 7.28 4.80
CA VAL A 78 -7.70 8.52 4.16
C VAL A 78 -8.01 8.54 2.67
N CYS A 79 -8.87 9.47 2.25
CA CYS A 79 -9.30 9.68 0.87
C CYS A 79 -8.87 11.08 0.41
N VAL A 80 -7.63 11.22 -0.05
CA VAL A 80 -6.99 12.52 -0.29
C VAL A 80 -6.41 12.61 -1.72
N PRO A 81 -6.55 13.75 -2.43
CA PRO A 81 -6.05 13.91 -3.80
C PRO A 81 -4.58 14.30 -3.89
N PHE A 82 -3.69 13.47 -3.35
CA PHE A 82 -2.23 13.58 -3.55
C PHE A 82 -1.82 13.11 -4.96
N LYS A 83 -0.58 13.41 -5.37
CA LYS A 83 -0.01 12.90 -6.62
C LYS A 83 0.45 11.46 -6.44
N VAL A 84 0.04 10.58 -7.35
CA VAL A 84 0.47 9.18 -7.41
C VAL A 84 1.09 8.95 -8.77
N SER A 85 2.33 8.45 -8.79
CA SER A 85 3.00 8.11 -10.05
C SER A 85 2.13 7.19 -10.91
N THR A 86 2.15 7.39 -12.23
CA THR A 86 1.48 6.49 -13.17
C THR A 86 2.42 6.04 -14.27
N CYS A 87 2.33 4.77 -14.64
CA CYS A 87 2.95 4.18 -15.82
C CYS A 87 1.93 4.01 -16.97
N THR A 88 0.70 4.49 -16.79
CA THR A 88 -0.37 4.27 -17.77
C THR A 88 -0.46 5.33 -18.85
N SER A 89 0.29 6.43 -18.74
CA SER A 89 0.19 7.58 -19.65
C SER A 89 1.56 8.01 -20.13
N MET A 90 1.64 8.35 -21.42
CA MET A 90 2.83 9.00 -22.02
C MET A 90 2.80 10.53 -21.84
N PHE A 91 1.67 11.09 -21.40
CA PHE A 91 1.46 12.54 -21.29
C PHE A 91 1.42 13.03 -19.85
N GLN A 92 1.21 12.13 -18.88
CA GLN A 92 1.04 12.47 -17.48
C GLN A 92 1.95 11.59 -16.63
N ASN A 93 2.72 12.24 -15.76
CA ASN A 93 3.64 11.53 -14.85
C ASN A 93 2.94 11.08 -13.56
N TYR A 94 1.73 11.57 -13.30
CA TYR A 94 0.94 11.21 -12.12
C TYR A 94 -0.56 11.25 -12.43
N TRP A 95 -1.32 10.57 -11.59
CA TRP A 95 -2.76 10.73 -11.46
C TRP A 95 -3.08 11.10 -10.00
N ARG A 96 -4.31 11.52 -9.73
CA ARG A 96 -4.78 11.89 -8.39
C ARG A 96 -6.01 11.09 -8.05
N PRO A 97 -6.01 10.23 -7.01
CA PRO A 97 -7.25 9.67 -6.49
C PRO A 97 -8.11 10.78 -5.91
N TRP A 98 -9.44 10.61 -5.88
CA TRP A 98 -10.36 11.57 -5.23
C TRP A 98 -10.21 13.02 -5.72
N GLU A 99 -9.85 13.21 -6.99
CA GLU A 99 -9.67 14.54 -7.59
C GLU A 99 -11.05 15.22 -7.71
N GLU A 100 -11.30 16.27 -6.94
CA GLU A 100 -12.64 16.90 -6.83
C GLU A 100 -13.18 17.39 -8.19
N SER A 101 -12.30 17.87 -9.08
CA SER A 101 -12.69 18.30 -10.44
C SER A 101 -13.17 17.15 -11.33
N LYS A 102 -13.00 15.90 -10.91
CA LYS A 102 -13.38 14.67 -11.64
C LYS A 102 -14.38 13.82 -10.86
N LYS A 103 -15.09 14.40 -9.89
CA LYS A 103 -16.05 13.70 -9.04
C LYS A 103 -17.09 12.89 -9.80
N ASP A 104 -17.61 13.44 -10.89
CA ASP A 104 -18.64 12.79 -11.73
C ASP A 104 -18.17 11.48 -12.40
N ILE A 105 -16.86 11.26 -12.45
CA ILE A 105 -16.25 10.08 -13.06
C ILE A 105 -15.40 9.28 -12.07
N TRP A 106 -15.55 9.52 -10.77
CA TRP A 106 -14.92 8.69 -9.75
C TRP A 106 -15.36 7.22 -9.89
N VAL A 107 -14.45 6.31 -9.59
CA VAL A 107 -14.68 4.87 -9.76
C VAL A 107 -15.74 4.36 -8.76
N ARG A 108 -15.85 5.01 -7.60
CA ARG A 108 -16.83 4.72 -6.56
C ARG A 108 -17.03 5.93 -5.65
N ASP A 109 -18.03 5.83 -4.79
CA ASP A 109 -18.30 6.81 -3.76
C ASP A 109 -17.28 6.75 -2.62
N LEU A 110 -17.16 7.88 -1.91
CA LEU A 110 -16.37 7.95 -0.68
C LEU A 110 -17.00 7.06 0.40
N PRO A 111 -16.18 6.34 1.19
CA PRO A 111 -16.68 5.62 2.34
C PRO A 111 -17.19 6.59 3.43
N GLU A 112 -18.14 6.14 4.25
CA GLU A 112 -18.78 6.98 5.28
C GLU A 112 -17.78 7.54 6.31
N ASN A 113 -16.72 6.81 6.61
CA ASN A 113 -15.66 7.17 7.55
C ASN A 113 -14.43 7.83 6.86
N ALA A 114 -14.58 8.29 5.62
CA ALA A 114 -13.50 8.94 4.88
C ALA A 114 -13.00 10.20 5.58
N MET A 115 -11.67 10.33 5.64
CA MET A 115 -10.96 11.55 5.99
C MET A 115 -10.48 12.20 4.70
N GLY A 116 -10.99 13.40 4.42
CA GLY A 116 -10.68 14.19 3.24
C GLY A 116 -9.48 15.10 3.45
N LYS A 117 -9.13 15.88 2.42
CA LYS A 117 -8.00 16.83 2.47
C LYS A 117 -8.12 17.85 3.61
N ASP A 118 -9.34 18.26 3.96
CA ASP A 118 -9.60 19.32 4.96
C ASP A 118 -9.39 18.82 6.41
N ASP A 119 -9.26 17.50 6.61
CA ASP A 119 -8.93 16.90 7.91
C ASP A 119 -7.44 17.01 8.27
N PHE A 120 -6.59 17.43 7.32
CA PHE A 120 -5.13 17.46 7.45
C PHE A 120 -4.58 18.87 7.23
N ASP A 121 -4.17 19.53 8.31
CA ASP A 121 -3.59 20.89 8.31
C ASP A 121 -2.27 21.02 7.53
N PHE A 122 -1.60 19.90 7.25
CA PHE A 122 -0.38 19.83 6.47
C PHE A 122 -0.60 19.51 4.98
N TYR A 123 -1.85 19.27 4.56
CA TYR A 123 -2.16 18.92 3.19
C TYR A 123 -1.70 20.02 2.23
N ASP A 124 -1.02 19.59 1.16
CA ASP A 124 -0.58 20.44 0.07
C ASP A 124 -0.99 19.79 -1.24
N GLU A 125 -1.62 20.54 -2.15
CA GLU A 125 -2.10 20.00 -3.42
C GLU A 125 -0.96 19.43 -4.29
N ASN A 126 0.27 19.90 -4.14
CA ASN A 126 1.40 19.49 -4.94
C ASN A 126 2.15 18.27 -4.39
N GLN A 127 1.78 17.78 -3.21
CA GLN A 127 2.48 16.69 -2.53
C GLN A 127 2.27 15.34 -3.23
N TRP A 128 3.31 14.50 -3.15
CA TRP A 128 3.23 13.09 -3.53
C TRP A 128 2.71 12.24 -2.38
N ASP A 129 2.17 11.07 -2.71
CA ASP A 129 1.63 10.12 -1.75
C ASP A 129 2.63 9.69 -0.66
N TYR A 130 3.90 9.49 -1.03
CA TYR A 130 4.96 9.20 -0.07
C TYR A 130 5.26 10.36 0.87
N ASP A 131 5.27 11.61 0.36
CA ASP A 131 5.46 12.80 1.20
C ASP A 131 4.30 12.96 2.20
N PHE A 132 3.07 12.70 1.72
CA PHE A 132 1.87 12.70 2.55
C PHE A 132 1.97 11.64 3.67
N GLN A 133 2.43 10.43 3.37
CA GLN A 133 2.61 9.35 4.37
C GLN A 133 3.61 9.72 5.47
N GLU A 134 4.75 10.33 5.11
CA GLU A 134 5.75 10.75 6.09
C GLU A 134 5.18 11.85 7.01
N LYS A 135 4.51 12.86 6.43
CA LYS A 135 3.84 13.92 7.20
C LYS A 135 2.69 13.38 8.07
N LEU A 136 1.90 12.44 7.56
CA LEU A 136 0.79 11.82 8.28
C LEU A 136 1.27 11.10 9.55
N SER A 137 2.43 10.45 9.49
CA SER A 137 3.02 9.79 10.66
C SER A 137 3.36 10.78 11.77
N VAL A 138 3.91 11.94 11.42
CA VAL A 138 4.23 13.03 12.36
C VAL A 138 2.97 13.72 12.87
N TRP A 139 2.00 13.94 11.99
CA TRP A 139 0.71 14.53 12.35
C TRP A 139 -0.07 13.64 13.31
N SER A 140 -0.11 12.32 13.05
CA SER A 140 -0.78 11.34 13.92
C SER A 140 -0.13 11.29 15.30
N HIS A 141 1.22 11.31 15.36
CA HIS A 141 1.96 11.43 16.63
C HIS A 141 1.52 12.65 17.46
N LYS A 142 1.40 13.83 16.82
CA LYS A 142 0.93 15.06 17.48
C LYS A 142 -0.55 14.99 17.89
N ARG A 143 -1.41 14.49 17.00
CA ARG A 143 -2.86 14.38 17.22
C ARG A 143 -3.19 13.47 18.41
N GLU A 144 -2.50 12.34 18.50
CA GLU A 144 -2.66 11.37 19.60
C GLU A 144 -1.89 11.78 20.88
N LYS A 145 -1.20 12.94 20.87
CA LYS A 145 -0.39 13.47 21.98
C LYS A 145 0.61 12.45 22.53
N ALA A 146 1.21 11.68 21.63
CA ALA A 146 2.09 10.59 22.00
C ALA A 146 3.48 11.08 22.40
N GLU A 147 4.15 10.38 23.31
CA GLU A 147 5.57 10.59 23.60
C GLU A 147 6.46 9.92 22.55
N LYS A 148 6.09 8.71 22.11
CA LYS A 148 6.76 7.92 21.08
C LYS A 148 5.76 7.18 20.21
N THR A 149 5.98 7.24 18.90
CA THR A 149 5.14 6.57 17.91
C THR A 149 5.92 5.51 17.13
N ALA A 150 5.37 4.30 17.08
CA ALA A 150 5.82 3.22 16.22
C ALA A 150 4.82 3.01 15.07
N VAL A 151 5.29 3.23 13.84
CA VAL A 151 4.55 3.00 12.59
C VAL A 151 4.93 1.64 12.04
N LEU A 152 4.03 0.66 12.17
CA LEU A 152 4.22 -0.70 11.70
C LEU A 152 3.85 -0.80 10.23
N VAL A 153 4.78 -1.28 9.41
CA VAL A 153 4.58 -1.48 7.97
C VAL A 153 4.80 -2.95 7.60
N GLY A 154 3.81 -3.55 6.94
CA GLY A 154 3.86 -4.93 6.46
C GLY A 154 4.71 -5.08 5.20
N ILE A 155 6.03 -4.94 5.32
CA ILE A 155 6.98 -5.10 4.20
C ILE A 155 7.86 -6.32 4.45
N ARG A 156 8.15 -7.11 3.41
CA ARG A 156 9.11 -8.22 3.45
C ARG A 156 10.28 -7.97 2.50
N THR A 157 11.49 -8.29 2.94
CA THR A 157 12.71 -8.08 2.15
C THR A 157 12.83 -9.01 0.95
N GLN A 158 12.23 -10.22 1.04
CA GLN A 158 12.16 -11.19 -0.06
C GLN A 158 11.45 -10.62 -1.31
N GLU A 159 10.58 -9.61 -1.14
CA GLU A 159 9.74 -9.16 -2.24
C GLU A 159 10.42 -8.23 -3.25
N SER A 160 11.47 -7.51 -2.84
CA SER A 160 12.31 -6.73 -3.76
C SER A 160 13.59 -6.18 -3.11
N LEU A 161 14.60 -5.90 -3.94
CA LEU A 161 15.80 -5.17 -3.53
C LEU A 161 15.49 -3.78 -2.98
N HIS A 162 14.45 -3.10 -3.50
CA HIS A 162 14.00 -1.81 -2.98
C HIS A 162 13.47 -1.93 -1.55
N ARG A 163 12.74 -3.00 -1.23
CA ARG A 163 12.25 -3.28 0.12
C ARG A 163 13.39 -3.64 1.07
N TRP A 164 14.39 -4.38 0.59
CA TRP A 164 15.63 -4.58 1.35
C TRP A 164 16.33 -3.25 1.66
N ARG A 165 16.53 -2.38 0.65
CA ARG A 165 17.16 -1.06 0.82
C ARG A 165 16.37 -0.11 1.73
N ALA A 166 15.04 -0.23 1.77
CA ALA A 166 14.22 0.57 2.68
C ALA A 166 14.54 0.29 4.16
N ILE A 167 15.04 -0.91 4.45
CA ILE A 167 15.40 -1.39 5.80
C ILE A 167 16.92 -1.30 6.03
N ALA A 168 17.72 -1.72 5.05
CA ALA A 168 19.18 -1.70 5.11
C ALA A 168 19.73 -0.27 4.87
N LYS A 169 19.71 0.56 5.91
CA LYS A 169 20.34 1.89 5.95
C LYS A 169 21.47 1.98 6.98
N GLU A 170 22.09 3.15 7.07
CA GLU A 170 23.15 3.43 8.04
C GLU A 170 22.70 3.16 9.49
N ARG A 171 23.62 2.67 10.32
CA ARG A 171 23.35 2.25 11.72
C ARG A 171 22.69 3.34 12.56
N ASN A 172 22.98 4.61 12.28
CA ASN A 172 22.48 5.76 13.03
C ASN A 172 20.99 6.08 12.78
N SER A 173 20.34 5.36 11.87
CA SER A 173 18.91 5.54 11.57
C SER A 173 17.98 4.59 12.33
N TYR A 174 18.52 3.64 13.10
CA TYR A 174 17.75 2.63 13.83
C TYR A 174 17.37 3.08 15.25
N TYR A 175 16.20 2.67 15.72
CA TYR A 175 15.82 2.79 17.12
C TYR A 175 16.54 1.72 17.94
N ALA A 176 17.42 2.12 18.87
CA ALA A 176 18.10 1.20 19.80
C ALA A 176 18.67 -0.07 19.13
N ASP A 177 19.39 0.12 18.01
CA ASP A 177 20.01 -0.93 17.17
C ASP A 177 19.04 -1.97 16.59
N LYS A 178 17.72 -1.73 16.64
CA LYS A 178 16.73 -2.59 15.99
C LYS A 178 16.79 -2.37 14.48
N LYS A 179 17.52 -3.25 13.78
CA LYS A 179 17.68 -3.25 12.31
C LYS A 179 16.37 -3.34 11.52
N TYR A 180 15.26 -3.68 12.18
CA TYR A 180 13.91 -3.68 11.62
C TYR A 180 13.13 -2.41 11.96
N SER A 181 13.83 -1.31 12.23
CA SER A 181 13.22 0.01 12.48
C SER A 181 13.87 1.08 11.61
N LYS A 182 13.27 2.26 11.54
CA LYS A 182 13.85 3.43 10.87
C LYS A 182 13.27 4.71 11.47
N LYS A 183 14.14 5.66 11.86
CA LYS A 183 13.71 6.99 12.29
C LYS A 183 13.07 7.75 11.12
N ILE A 184 11.88 8.31 11.35
CA ILE A 184 11.17 9.19 10.42
C ILE A 184 11.28 10.64 10.90
N ALA A 185 10.98 10.87 12.17
CA ALA A 185 11.15 12.14 12.85
C ALA A 185 11.58 11.90 14.29
N ASP A 186 11.78 12.97 15.07
CA ASP A 186 11.99 12.82 16.51
C ASP A 186 10.81 12.08 17.14
N ASN A 187 11.12 11.03 17.90
CA ASN A 187 10.16 10.13 18.54
C ASN A 187 9.18 9.39 17.62
N VAL A 188 9.34 9.45 16.29
CA VAL A 188 8.51 8.73 15.31
C VAL A 188 9.37 7.78 14.50
N TYR A 189 9.07 6.50 14.57
CA TYR A 189 9.87 5.44 13.96
C TYR A 189 9.00 4.46 13.19
N ASN A 190 9.41 4.11 11.98
CA ASN A 190 8.88 2.95 11.28
C ASN A 190 9.45 1.67 11.90
N PHE A 191 8.64 0.62 11.94
CA PHE A 191 9.02 -0.74 12.30
C PHE A 191 8.52 -1.72 11.24
N TYR A 192 9.32 -2.75 10.98
CA TYR A 192 9.06 -3.78 9.98
C TYR A 192 9.10 -5.18 10.61
N PRO A 193 8.16 -5.57 11.49
CA PRO A 193 8.31 -6.79 12.30
C PRO A 193 8.35 -8.10 11.53
N ILE A 194 7.86 -8.13 10.29
CA ILE A 194 7.82 -9.31 9.41
C ILE A 194 8.84 -9.23 8.27
N TYR A 195 9.84 -8.35 8.35
CA TYR A 195 10.77 -8.09 7.24
C TYR A 195 11.50 -9.33 6.70
N ASP A 196 11.67 -10.34 7.54
CA ASP A 196 12.35 -11.60 7.28
C ASP A 196 11.38 -12.77 7.01
N TRP A 197 10.07 -12.52 6.95
CA TRP A 197 9.09 -13.55 6.60
C TRP A 197 9.10 -13.84 5.11
N THR A 198 8.81 -15.09 4.76
CA THR A 198 8.61 -15.50 3.36
C THR A 198 7.16 -15.33 2.93
N THR A 199 6.87 -15.55 1.64
CA THR A 199 5.50 -15.55 1.13
C THR A 199 4.69 -16.71 1.75
N GLU A 200 5.32 -17.86 1.93
CA GLU A 200 4.73 -19.04 2.58
C GLU A 200 4.37 -18.75 4.03
N ASP A 201 5.24 -18.07 4.79
CA ASP A 201 4.95 -17.69 6.18
C ASP A 201 3.65 -16.89 6.31
N ILE A 202 3.38 -15.99 5.36
CA ILE A 202 2.15 -15.20 5.30
C ILE A 202 0.92 -16.10 5.15
N TRP A 203 0.96 -17.05 4.23
CA TRP A 203 -0.15 -17.97 3.99
C TRP A 203 -0.33 -18.99 5.11
N VAL A 204 0.78 -19.53 5.62
CA VAL A 204 0.78 -20.45 6.77
C VAL A 204 0.21 -19.75 8.00
N ALA A 205 0.56 -18.48 8.26
CA ALA A 205 -0.01 -17.75 9.39
C ALA A 205 -1.52 -17.55 9.25
N ASN A 206 -2.00 -17.12 8.09
CA ASN A 206 -3.44 -16.99 7.84
C ASN A 206 -4.19 -18.31 8.06
N ALA A 207 -3.67 -19.42 7.52
CA ALA A 207 -4.27 -20.74 7.68
C ALA A 207 -4.21 -21.25 9.13
N LYS A 208 -3.06 -21.10 9.80
CA LYS A 208 -2.83 -21.57 11.17
C LYS A 208 -3.70 -20.86 12.20
N PHE A 209 -3.92 -19.56 12.01
CA PHE A 209 -4.66 -18.74 12.97
C PHE A 209 -6.11 -18.47 12.54
N GLY A 210 -6.53 -18.93 11.35
CA GLY A 210 -7.88 -18.72 10.83
C GLY A 210 -8.22 -17.23 10.65
N TRP A 211 -7.26 -16.45 10.17
CA TRP A 211 -7.45 -15.00 9.97
C TRP A 211 -8.22 -14.69 8.70
N ASP A 212 -9.02 -13.62 8.76
CA ASP A 212 -9.63 -13.05 7.56
C ASP A 212 -8.53 -12.43 6.67
N TYR A 213 -8.67 -12.67 5.37
CA TYR A 213 -7.77 -12.15 4.35
C TYR A 213 -8.57 -11.67 3.14
N ASN A 214 -7.93 -10.85 2.31
CA ASN A 214 -8.51 -10.30 1.10
C ASN A 214 -8.84 -11.40 0.08
N LYS A 215 -10.11 -11.54 -0.29
CA LYS A 215 -10.59 -12.59 -1.19
C LYS A 215 -10.19 -12.43 -2.64
N LEU A 216 -9.63 -11.28 -3.02
CA LEU A 216 -8.97 -11.12 -4.32
C LEU A 216 -7.87 -12.16 -4.56
N TYR A 217 -7.19 -12.60 -3.50
CA TYR A 217 -6.13 -13.60 -3.62
C TYR A 217 -6.66 -14.98 -4.07
N ASP A 218 -7.91 -15.31 -3.77
CA ASP A 218 -8.54 -16.54 -4.26
C ASP A 218 -8.74 -16.46 -5.78
N LEU A 219 -9.13 -15.29 -6.29
CA LEU A 219 -9.27 -15.05 -7.73
C LEU A 219 -7.92 -15.03 -8.45
N TYR A 220 -6.89 -14.44 -7.85
CA TYR A 220 -5.54 -14.52 -8.40
C TYR A 220 -5.04 -15.97 -8.48
N TYR A 221 -5.30 -16.77 -7.45
CA TYR A 221 -4.96 -18.19 -7.45
C TYR A 221 -5.70 -18.94 -8.56
N GLN A 222 -7.02 -18.73 -8.69
CA GLN A 222 -7.83 -19.31 -9.76
C GLN A 222 -7.37 -18.88 -11.16
N ALA A 223 -6.86 -17.65 -11.29
CA ALA A 223 -6.25 -17.13 -12.53
C ALA A 223 -4.84 -17.70 -12.81
N GLY A 224 -4.33 -18.60 -11.95
CA GLY A 224 -3.05 -19.27 -12.13
C GLY A 224 -1.83 -18.44 -11.72
N LEU A 225 -2.01 -17.38 -10.92
CA LEU A 225 -0.88 -16.61 -10.44
C LEU A 225 -0.12 -17.39 -9.36
N PRO A 226 1.21 -17.45 -9.42
CA PRO A 226 1.99 -17.95 -8.30
C PRO A 226 1.85 -16.98 -7.11
N VAL A 227 1.86 -17.51 -5.89
CA VAL A 227 1.57 -16.77 -4.66
C VAL A 227 2.51 -15.58 -4.42
N GLU A 228 3.73 -15.64 -4.96
CA GLU A 228 4.76 -14.61 -4.90
C GLU A 228 4.45 -13.42 -5.82
N ALA A 229 3.71 -13.67 -6.91
CA ALA A 229 3.29 -12.63 -7.87
C ALA A 229 2.02 -11.90 -7.43
N MET A 230 1.29 -12.43 -6.43
CA MET A 230 0.04 -11.84 -5.97
C MET A 230 0.29 -10.56 -5.16
N ARG A 231 -0.14 -9.43 -5.71
CA ARG A 231 0.03 -8.10 -5.11
C ARG A 231 -1.25 -7.28 -5.15
N VAL A 232 -1.45 -6.52 -4.09
CA VAL A 232 -2.45 -5.46 -3.99
C VAL A 232 -1.65 -4.17 -3.82
N ALA A 233 -1.68 -3.35 -4.86
CA ALA A 233 -1.05 -2.04 -4.93
C ALA A 233 -1.89 -1.16 -5.87
N SER A 234 -1.61 0.14 -5.90
CA SER A 234 -2.16 1.00 -6.96
C SER A 234 -1.87 0.35 -8.30
N PRO A 235 -2.90 0.05 -9.13
CA PRO A 235 -2.70 -0.72 -10.35
C PRO A 235 -1.95 0.08 -11.43
N PHE A 236 -1.74 1.38 -11.21
CA PHE A 236 -1.16 2.29 -12.20
C PHE A 236 0.32 2.57 -11.99
N ILE A 237 0.97 2.02 -10.95
CA ILE A 237 2.42 2.06 -10.82
C ILE A 237 3.06 0.90 -11.61
N SER A 238 4.36 1.01 -11.92
CA SER A 238 5.06 0.04 -12.77
C SER A 238 5.01 -1.39 -12.22
N GLU A 239 4.96 -1.57 -10.90
CA GLU A 239 4.83 -2.88 -10.26
C GLU A 239 3.47 -3.56 -10.49
N GLY A 240 2.42 -2.80 -10.80
CA GLY A 240 1.07 -3.29 -11.10
C GLY A 240 0.78 -3.44 -12.60
N GLN A 241 1.72 -3.02 -13.45
CA GLN A 241 1.50 -2.90 -14.89
C GLN A 241 1.14 -4.22 -15.57
N GLU A 242 1.81 -5.32 -15.23
CA GLU A 242 1.56 -6.65 -15.82
C GLU A 242 0.22 -7.26 -15.37
N THR A 243 -0.27 -6.90 -14.18
CA THR A 243 -1.48 -7.47 -13.58
C THR A 243 -2.75 -6.68 -13.89
N LEU A 244 -2.66 -5.50 -14.51
CA LEU A 244 -3.81 -4.72 -14.97
C LEU A 244 -4.76 -5.51 -15.89
N LYS A 245 -4.23 -6.45 -16.69
CA LYS A 245 -5.05 -7.35 -17.51
C LYS A 245 -6.01 -8.21 -16.68
N LEU A 246 -5.59 -8.59 -15.47
CA LEU A 246 -6.42 -9.35 -14.54
C LEU A 246 -7.48 -8.47 -13.92
N TYR A 247 -7.17 -7.19 -13.64
CA TYR A 247 -8.16 -6.23 -13.15
C TYR A 247 -9.38 -6.19 -14.07
N LYS A 248 -9.14 -6.02 -15.38
CA LYS A 248 -10.20 -6.00 -16.39
C LYS A 248 -11.10 -7.24 -16.36
N VAL A 249 -10.53 -8.41 -16.09
CA VAL A 249 -11.25 -9.70 -16.08
C VAL A 249 -11.98 -9.90 -14.75
N ILE A 250 -11.35 -9.54 -13.64
CA ILE A 250 -11.87 -9.73 -12.27
C ILE A 250 -13.01 -8.74 -11.99
N GLU A 251 -12.87 -7.49 -12.41
CA GLU A 251 -13.85 -6.42 -12.16
C GLU A 251 -14.17 -5.64 -13.44
N PRO A 252 -14.91 -6.24 -14.40
CA PRO A 252 -15.20 -5.59 -15.68
C PRO A 252 -16.07 -4.32 -15.53
N HIS A 253 -16.91 -4.26 -14.50
CA HIS A 253 -17.71 -3.07 -14.21
C HIS A 253 -16.84 -1.89 -13.73
N THR A 254 -16.00 -2.13 -12.71
CA THR A 254 -15.02 -1.15 -12.23
C THR A 254 -14.11 -0.71 -13.37
N TRP A 255 -13.65 -1.65 -14.19
CA TRP A 255 -12.84 -1.37 -15.38
C TRP A 255 -13.48 -0.35 -16.33
N GLY A 256 -14.79 -0.46 -16.59
CA GLY A 256 -15.51 0.51 -17.42
C GLY A 256 -15.38 1.95 -16.91
N LYS A 257 -15.45 2.15 -15.59
CA LYS A 257 -15.23 3.47 -14.96
C LYS A 257 -13.76 3.89 -15.02
N LEU A 258 -12.83 2.95 -14.77
CA LEU A 258 -11.39 3.22 -14.83
C LEU A 258 -10.94 3.77 -16.17
N VAL A 259 -11.48 3.24 -17.28
CA VAL A 259 -11.17 3.71 -18.64
C VAL A 259 -11.48 5.19 -18.82
N SER A 260 -12.51 5.71 -18.14
CA SER A 260 -12.86 7.14 -18.16
C SER A 260 -12.06 7.95 -17.14
N ARG A 261 -11.66 7.33 -16.03
CA ARG A 261 -11.00 7.99 -14.89
C ARG A 261 -9.49 8.15 -15.04
N VAL A 262 -8.82 7.17 -15.63
CA VAL A 262 -7.35 7.06 -15.64
C VAL A 262 -6.82 6.98 -17.06
N ASN A 263 -6.10 8.03 -17.47
CA ASN A 263 -5.57 8.14 -18.82
C ASN A 263 -4.63 6.97 -19.17
N GLY A 264 -4.91 6.37 -20.32
CA GLY A 264 -4.13 5.28 -20.91
C GLY A 264 -4.24 3.93 -20.19
N VAL A 265 -5.07 3.80 -19.15
CA VAL A 265 -5.28 2.53 -18.43
C VAL A 265 -5.69 1.39 -19.37
N ASN A 266 -6.49 1.67 -20.40
CA ASN A 266 -6.91 0.65 -21.35
C ASN A 266 -5.72 0.12 -22.19
N PHE A 267 -4.84 1.02 -22.62
CA PHE A 267 -3.64 0.65 -23.37
C PHE A 267 -2.72 -0.20 -22.51
N THR A 268 -2.47 0.22 -21.27
CA THR A 268 -1.63 -0.53 -20.33
C THR A 268 -2.27 -1.86 -19.92
N GLY A 269 -3.59 -1.94 -19.80
CA GLY A 269 -4.29 -3.21 -19.54
C GLY A 269 -4.11 -4.23 -20.67
N LEU A 270 -3.93 -3.79 -21.91
CA LEU A 270 -3.68 -4.66 -23.06
C LEU A 270 -2.19 -4.98 -23.24
N TYR A 271 -1.31 -4.00 -23.10
CA TYR A 271 0.10 -4.09 -23.49
C TYR A 271 1.09 -4.06 -22.33
N GLY A 272 0.63 -3.89 -21.09
CA GLY A 272 1.45 -3.67 -19.90
C GLY A 272 2.51 -4.74 -19.64
N GLY A 273 2.22 -5.99 -19.99
CA GLY A 273 3.16 -7.11 -19.87
C GLY A 273 3.94 -7.44 -21.16
N THR A 274 3.96 -6.54 -22.15
CA THR A 274 4.50 -6.82 -23.48
C THR A 274 5.69 -5.92 -23.83
N THR A 275 6.41 -6.30 -24.89
CA THR A 275 7.54 -5.51 -25.41
C THR A 275 7.12 -4.13 -25.93
N ALA A 276 5.84 -3.93 -26.28
CA ALA A 276 5.31 -2.62 -26.65
C ALA A 276 5.42 -1.58 -25.51
N MET A 277 5.46 -2.04 -24.26
CA MET A 277 5.71 -1.19 -23.08
C MET A 277 7.15 -1.33 -22.55
N GLY A 278 8.06 -1.93 -23.33
CA GLY A 278 9.45 -2.20 -22.90
C GLY A 278 9.55 -3.18 -21.73
N TRP A 279 8.53 -4.02 -21.48
CA TRP A 279 8.48 -4.90 -20.31
C TRP A 279 9.44 -6.09 -20.44
N LYS A 280 10.34 -6.25 -19.46
CA LYS A 280 11.39 -7.30 -19.31
C LYS A 280 12.43 -7.39 -20.43
N SER A 281 12.01 -7.39 -21.69
CA SER A 281 12.87 -7.49 -22.85
C SER A 281 12.50 -6.42 -23.86
N ILE A 282 13.48 -5.65 -24.30
CA ILE A 282 13.34 -4.69 -25.38
C ILE A 282 14.45 -4.95 -26.40
N THR A 283 14.09 -4.96 -27.68
CA THR A 283 15.04 -5.08 -28.79
C THR A 283 14.98 -3.79 -29.61
N LYS A 284 16.14 -3.22 -29.90
CA LYS A 284 16.25 -2.10 -30.84
C LYS A 284 16.48 -2.62 -32.25
N PRO A 285 16.04 -1.91 -33.30
CA PRO A 285 16.47 -2.21 -34.67
C PRO A 285 18.00 -2.21 -34.80
N ASN A 286 18.54 -3.10 -35.63
CA ASN A 286 19.99 -3.19 -35.86
C ASN A 286 20.58 -1.88 -36.41
N SER A 287 19.78 -1.11 -37.15
CA SER A 287 20.14 0.19 -37.73
C SER A 287 20.16 1.36 -36.75
N MET A 288 19.66 1.20 -35.52
CA MET A 288 19.60 2.26 -34.52
C MET A 288 20.62 2.03 -33.40
N THR A 289 21.18 3.08 -32.84
CA THR A 289 21.80 3.05 -31.51
C THR A 289 20.72 3.01 -30.42
N TRP A 290 21.07 2.63 -29.19
CA TRP A 290 20.12 2.69 -28.07
C TRP A 290 19.61 4.11 -27.79
N LYS A 291 20.45 5.14 -27.99
CA LYS A 291 20.04 6.54 -27.86
C LYS A 291 18.98 6.91 -28.89
N GLN A 292 19.23 6.63 -30.18
CA GLN A 292 18.28 6.91 -31.25
C GLN A 292 16.96 6.16 -31.07
N TYR A 293 17.04 4.92 -30.57
CA TYR A 293 15.84 4.13 -30.32
C TYR A 293 15.03 4.67 -29.12
N MET A 294 15.70 5.13 -28.06
CA MET A 294 15.03 5.80 -26.94
C MET A 294 14.36 7.11 -27.39
N GLU A 295 15.05 7.93 -28.16
CA GLU A 295 14.50 9.18 -28.74
C GLU A 295 13.33 8.92 -29.70
N PHE A 296 13.31 7.77 -30.39
CA PHE A 296 12.18 7.37 -31.25
C PHE A 296 10.93 6.94 -30.46
N LEU A 297 11.10 6.41 -29.25
CA LEU A 297 10.00 5.92 -28.41
C LEU A 297 9.39 7.02 -27.52
N LEU A 298 10.04 8.17 -27.39
CA LEU A 298 9.59 9.35 -26.63
C LEU A 298 8.87 10.35 -27.54
#